data_AF-A0A7X6T164-F1
#
_entry.id   AF-A0A7X6T164-F1
#
_cell.length_a   1.000
_cell.length_b   1.000
_cell.length_c   1.000
_cell.angle_alpha   90.00
_cell.angle_beta   90.00
_cell.angle_gamma   90.00
#
_symmetry.space_group_name_H-M   'P 1'
#
loop_
_entity.id
_entity.type
_entity.pdbx_description
1 polymer ?
#
loop_
_entity_poly.entity_id
_entity_poly.type
_entity_poly.pdbx_seq_one_letter_code
_entity_poly.pdbx_strand_id
1 'polypeptide(L)'
;KTAFKSVVVIQFPRPGFYALAFLTGHICDKEVNRYCKVFIPTTPNPTTGLFGIVPAEEVRTTDMTIEEGFKTIISGGIVSSDTF
;
A
#
# COMPACT_ATOMS: atom_id res chain seq x y z
N LYS A 1 17.51 4.41 6.60
CA LYS A 1 16.66 4.02 7.74
C LYS A 1 15.22 4.07 7.27
N THR A 2 14.50 2.97 7.43
CA THR A 2 13.43 2.41 6.58
C THR A 2 12.26 3.36 6.30
N ALA A 3 11.97 3.62 5.02
CA ALA A 3 11.01 4.64 4.55
C ALA A 3 9.55 4.13 4.37
N PHE A 4 9.26 2.89 4.78
CA PHE A 4 7.91 2.32 4.77
C PHE A 4 7.46 2.03 6.21
N LYS A 5 6.25 2.46 6.54
CA LYS A 5 5.68 2.40 7.89
C LYS A 5 4.84 1.14 8.10
N SER A 6 4.08 0.73 7.09
CA SER A 6 3.22 -0.46 7.14
C SER A 6 2.83 -0.90 5.73
N VAL A 7 2.36 -2.15 5.62
CA VAL A 7 1.66 -2.65 4.43
C VAL A 7 0.17 -2.33 4.58
N VAL A 8 -0.44 -1.89 3.50
CA VAL A 8 -1.85 -1.49 3.44
C VAL A 8 -2.48 -2.01 2.15
N VAL A 9 -3.80 -2.03 2.14
CA VAL A 9 -4.60 -2.35 0.95
C VAL A 9 -5.53 -1.18 0.67
N ILE A 10 -5.59 -0.80 -0.60
CA ILE A 10 -6.40 0.33 -1.09
C ILE A 10 -7.24 -0.09 -2.28
N GLN A 11 -8.32 0.62 -2.57
CA GLN A 11 -9.07 0.41 -3.80
C GLN A 11 -8.38 1.15 -4.95
N PHE A 12 -7.90 0.42 -5.96
CA PHE A 12 -7.20 0.99 -7.13
C PHE A 12 -7.13 -0.03 -8.28
N PRO A 13 -7.52 0.29 -9.52
CA PRO A 13 -7.84 1.63 -10.01
C PRO A 13 -9.33 1.99 -9.92
N ARG A 14 -10.18 1.07 -9.44
CA ARG A 14 -11.63 1.29 -9.34
C ARG A 14 -12.21 0.67 -8.07
N PRO A 15 -13.42 1.08 -7.64
CA PRO A 15 -14.07 0.47 -6.50
C PRO A 15 -14.25 -1.05 -6.62
N GLY A 16 -14.04 -1.74 -5.51
CA GLY A 16 -14.06 -3.20 -5.41
C GLY A 16 -12.83 -3.91 -5.99
N PHE A 17 -11.84 -3.20 -6.54
CA PHE A 17 -10.55 -3.76 -6.90
C PHE A 17 -9.50 -3.30 -5.91
N TYR A 18 -8.80 -4.23 -5.27
CA TYR A 18 -7.83 -3.93 -4.22
C TYR A 18 -6.39 -4.13 -4.69
N ALA A 19 -5.53 -3.18 -4.32
CA ALA A 19 -4.10 -3.25 -4.55
C ALA A 19 -3.35 -3.20 -3.21
N LEU A 20 -2.32 -4.04 -3.10
CA LEU A 20 -1.35 -3.96 -2.00
C LEU A 20 -0.48 -2.72 -2.19
N ALA A 21 -0.24 -1.97 -1.12
CA ALA A 21 0.58 -0.77 -1.14
C ALA A 21 1.37 -0.63 0.17
N PHE A 22 2.38 0.23 0.15
CA PHE A 22 3.18 0.54 1.34
C PHE A 22 2.91 1.98 1.79
N LEU A 23 2.53 2.14 3.06
CA LEU A 23 2.35 3.45 3.67
C LEU A 23 3.72 4.10 3.89
N THR A 24 3.95 5.25 3.28
CA THR A 24 5.21 6.03 3.41
C THR A 24 5.04 7.24 4.32
N GLY A 25 3.80 7.68 4.59
CA GLY A 25 3.52 8.74 5.54
C GLY A 25 2.10 9.30 5.41
N HIS A 26 1.87 10.43 6.05
CA HIS A 26 0.60 11.15 5.99
C HIS A 26 0.82 12.56 5.47
N ILE A 27 -0.24 13.16 4.94
CA ILE A 27 -0.29 14.56 4.51
C ILE A 27 -1.70 15.08 4.80
N CYS A 28 -1.85 16.38 5.01
CA CYS A 28 -3.15 17.03 5.07
C CYS A 28 -3.29 18.03 3.92
N ASP A 29 -4.52 18.24 3.46
CA ASP A 29 -4.83 19.35 2.57
C ASP A 29 -4.96 20.67 3.36
N LYS A 30 -5.40 21.73 2.67
CA LYS A 30 -5.60 23.06 3.29
C LYS A 30 -6.78 23.11 4.26
N GLU A 31 -7.72 22.19 4.13
CA GLU A 31 -8.91 22.05 4.98
C GLU A 31 -8.66 21.11 6.16
N VAL A 32 -7.41 20.65 6.33
CA VAL A 32 -6.97 19.73 7.40
C VAL A 32 -7.56 18.31 7.24
N ASN A 33 -8.05 17.96 6.05
CA ASN A 33 -8.44 16.58 5.75
C ASN A 33 -7.19 15.70 5.67
N ARG A 34 -7.25 14.49 6.26
CA ARG A 34 -6.09 13.60 6.39
C ARG A 34 -6.00 12.63 5.23
N TYR A 35 -4.81 12.51 4.67
CA TYR A 35 -4.48 11.59 3.59
C TYR A 35 -3.27 10.74 3.94
N CYS A 36 -3.19 9.60 3.28
CA CYS A 36 -2.08 8.66 3.35
C CYS A 36 -1.27 8.73 2.05
N LYS A 37 0.06 8.88 2.19
CA LYS A 37 1.02 8.73 1.10
C LYS A 37 1.35 7.26 0.96
N VAL A 38 1.05 6.67 -0.18
CA VAL A 38 1.23 5.24 -0.43
C VAL A 38 2.08 5.01 -1.68
N PHE A 39 2.89 3.96 -1.66
CA PHE A 39 3.58 3.46 -2.84
C PHE A 39 2.91 2.15 -3.27
N ILE A 40 2.39 2.12 -4.49
CA ILE A 40 1.68 1.00 -5.10
C ILE A 40 2.66 0.31 -6.05
N PRO A 41 3.34 -0.76 -5.63
CA PRO A 41 4.34 -1.44 -6.44
C PRO A 41 3.69 -2.21 -7.60
N THR A 42 4.48 -2.45 -8.65
CA THR A 42 4.14 -3.39 -9.72
C THR A 42 4.79 -4.74 -9.45
N THR A 43 4.08 -5.83 -9.72
CA THR A 43 4.65 -7.18 -9.64
C THR A 43 5.38 -7.54 -10.95
N PRO A 44 6.52 -8.25 -10.91
CA PRO A 44 7.24 -8.73 -9.72
C PRO A 44 8.26 -7.73 -9.17
N ASN A 45 8.50 -6.60 -9.83
CA ASN A 45 9.55 -5.66 -9.43
C ASN A 45 9.07 -4.68 -8.33
N PRO A 46 9.46 -4.86 -7.06
CA PRO A 46 8.93 -4.06 -5.95
C PRO A 46 9.45 -2.63 -5.92
N THR A 47 10.39 -2.27 -6.81
CA THR A 47 10.96 -0.92 -6.89
C THR A 47 10.23 -0.03 -7.88
N THR A 48 9.45 -0.60 -8.80
CA THR A 48 8.64 0.14 -9.76
C THR A 48 7.19 0.18 -9.31
N GLY A 49 6.49 1.25 -9.65
CA GLY A 49 5.14 1.46 -9.16
C GLY A 49 4.66 2.88 -9.30
N LEU A 50 3.53 3.14 -8.64
CA LEU A 50 2.87 4.44 -8.61
C LEU A 50 2.96 5.00 -7.19
N PHE A 51 3.20 6.31 -7.10
CA PHE A 51 2.99 7.04 -5.86
C PHE A 51 1.54 7.55 -5.81
N GLY A 52 0.86 7.30 -4.71
CA GLY A 52 -0.53 7.69 -4.49
C GLY A 52 -0.71 8.53 -3.22
N ILE A 53 -1.69 9.42 -3.26
CA ILE A 53 -2.23 10.10 -2.08
C ILE A 53 -3.71 9.73 -2.03
N VAL A 54 -4.11 9.05 -0.98
CA VAL A 54 -5.46 8.49 -0.81
C VAL A 54 -6.08 8.97 0.50
N PRO A 55 -7.41 9.21 0.57
CA PRO A 55 -8.08 9.56 1.81
C PRO A 55 -7.77 8.52 2.89
N ALA A 56 -7.53 8.98 4.13
CA ALA A 56 -7.09 8.08 5.20
C ALA A 56 -8.12 6.98 5.49
N GLU A 57 -9.41 7.28 5.34
CA GLU A 57 -10.55 6.37 5.51
C GLU A 57 -10.65 5.27 4.43
N GLU A 58 -10.01 5.45 3.27
CA GLU A 58 -9.99 4.47 2.19
C GLU A 58 -8.83 3.46 2.30
N VAL A 59 -7.93 3.68 3.26
CA VAL A 59 -6.77 2.82 3.50
C VAL A 59 -7.10 1.76 4.54
N ARG A 60 -6.95 0.50 4.16
CA ARG A 60 -7.07 -0.64 5.08
C ARG A 60 -5.69 -1.11 5.49
N THR A 61 -5.40 -1.12 6.79
CA THR A 61 -4.15 -1.66 7.32
C THR A 61 -4.20 -3.18 7.30
N THR A 62 -3.07 -3.81 6.97
CA THR A 62 -2.91 -5.26 7.07
C THR A 62 -1.99 -5.61 8.23
N ASP A 63 -2.04 -6.87 8.65
CA ASP A 63 -1.09 -7.43 9.64
C ASP A 63 0.23 -7.88 9.00
N MET A 64 0.41 -7.67 7.69
CA MET A 64 1.62 -8.07 6.98
C MET A 64 2.81 -7.20 7.41
N THR A 65 3.92 -7.86 7.69
CA THR A 65 5.22 -7.20 7.79
C THR A 65 5.62 -6.63 6.42
N ILE A 66 6.51 -5.64 6.43
CA ILE A 66 7.07 -5.06 5.19
C ILE A 66 7.74 -6.14 4.33
N GLU A 67 8.43 -7.10 4.96
CA GLU A 67 9.09 -8.21 4.26
C GLU A 67 8.09 -9.14 3.57
N GLU A 68 6.99 -9.50 4.23
CA GLU A 68 5.92 -10.30 3.63
C GLU A 68 5.24 -9.57 2.48
N GLY A 69 5.03 -8.26 2.62
CA GLY A 69 4.52 -7.42 1.53
C GLY A 69 5.46 -7.47 0.31
N PHE A 70 6.77 -7.32 0.52
CA PHE A 70 7.74 -7.44 -0.58
C PHE A 70 7.78 -8.84 -1.21
N LYS A 71 7.75 -9.91 -0.40
CA LYS A 71 7.68 -11.30 -0.89
C LYS A 71 6.41 -11.54 -1.71
N THR A 72 5.28 -11.01 -1.27
CA THR A 72 4.00 -11.06 -1.99
C THR A 72 4.14 -10.42 -3.36
N ILE A 73 4.73 -9.22 -3.44
CA ILE A 73 4.91 -8.51 -4.72
C ILE A 73 5.87 -9.25 -5.65
N ILE A 74 7.03 -9.70 -5.15
CA ILE A 74 8.05 -10.39 -5.94
C ILE A 74 7.53 -11.72 -6.50
N SER A 75 6.74 -12.44 -5.71
CA SER A 75 6.13 -13.71 -6.13
C SER A 75 4.87 -13.55 -6.98
N GLY A 76 4.38 -12.33 -7.20
CA GLY A 76 3.11 -12.09 -7.89
C GLY A 76 1.88 -12.60 -7.12
N GLY A 77 1.98 -12.70 -5.79
CA GLY A 77 0.90 -13.17 -4.91
C GLY A 77 0.95 -14.66 -4.56
N ILE A 78 1.82 -15.45 -5.18
CA ILE A 78 1.94 -16.89 -4.91
C ILE A 78 2.38 -17.16 -3.47
N VAL A 79 3.26 -16.31 -2.94
CA VAL A 79 3.70 -16.35 -1.53
C VAL A 79 3.05 -15.19 -0.81
N SER A 80 1.85 -15.41 -0.27
CA SER A 80 1.07 -14.42 0.46
C SER A 80 0.23 -15.06 1.57
N SER A 81 -0.29 -14.24 2.48
CA SER A 81 -1.27 -14.66 3.49
C SER A 81 -2.66 -14.79 2.87
N ASP A 82 -3.46 -15.74 3.36
CA ASP A 82 -4.87 -15.92 2.95
C ASP A 82 -5.78 -14.76 3.44
N THR A 83 -5.27 -13.88 4.30
CA THR A 83 -5.99 -12.73 4.84
C THR A 83 -5.11 -11.48 4.80
N PHE A 84 -5.75 -10.35 4.48
CA PHE A 84 -5.17 -9.02 4.57
C PHE A 84 -6.05 -8.10 5.41
#